data_AF-A0A1L8D0Q7-F1
#
_entry.id   AF-A0A1L8D0Q7-F1
#
_cell.length_a   1.000
_cell.length_b   1.000
_cell.length_c   1.000
_cell.angle_alpha   90.00
_cell.angle_beta   90.00
_cell.angle_gamma   90.00
#
_symmetry.space_group_name_H-M   'P 1'
#
loop_
_entity.id
_entity.type
_entity.pdbx_description
1 polymer ?
#
loop_
_entity_poly.entity_id
_entity_poly.type
_entity_poly.pdbx_seq_one_letter_code
_entity_poly.pdbx_strand_id
1 'polypeptide(L)'
;MAKKEYKLEWQRKKRREFKEKHGYSLCRYYDNQGLRDAVLKRDNYRCVECGMTAEEHLKKWGRPITIHHKNKNHKDNRLENMETLCLSCHGRKDISPHLIEPKVPRFKQEIIWLRAFGFSIEDIADYFNFSVAAVWKWLKRWEPEVEKMRLKVPEVMMRLEHKAVINNE
;
A
#
# COMPACT_ATOMS: atom_id res chain seq x y z
N MET A 1 -34.88 13.92 -29.55
CA MET A 1 -33.92 13.73 -28.44
C MET A 1 -32.73 14.63 -28.61
N ALA A 2 -32.30 15.32 -27.56
CA ALA A 2 -31.08 16.12 -27.61
C ALA A 2 -29.85 15.20 -27.78
N LYS A 3 -28.82 15.66 -28.48
CA LYS A 3 -27.57 14.89 -28.77
C LYS A 3 -26.94 14.27 -27.51
N LYS A 4 -27.14 14.92 -26.35
CA LYS A 4 -26.70 14.47 -25.02
C LYS A 4 -27.52 13.29 -24.47
N GLU A 5 -28.83 13.30 -24.66
CA GLU A 5 -29.74 12.22 -24.23
C GLU A 5 -29.49 10.94 -25.03
N TYR A 6 -29.37 11.07 -26.35
CA TYR A 6 -29.01 9.96 -27.24
C TYR A 6 -27.71 9.27 -26.82
N LYS A 7 -26.66 10.07 -26.52
CA LYS A 7 -25.37 9.54 -26.07
C LYS A 7 -25.50 8.79 -24.74
N LEU A 8 -26.29 9.30 -23.80
CA LEU A 8 -26.53 8.65 -22.50
C LEU A 8 -27.29 7.34 -22.63
N GLU A 9 -28.32 7.29 -23.46
CA GLU A 9 -29.07 6.07 -23.77
C GLU A 9 -28.21 5.02 -24.45
N TRP A 10 -27.43 5.41 -25.47
CA TRP A 10 -26.50 4.51 -26.15
C TRP A 10 -25.50 3.89 -25.16
N GLN A 11 -24.93 4.70 -24.26
CA GLN A 11 -24.03 4.20 -23.21
C GLN A 11 -24.73 3.25 -22.22
N ARG A 12 -25.97 3.55 -21.81
CA ARG A 12 -26.76 2.68 -20.92
C ARG A 12 -27.06 1.33 -21.59
N LYS A 13 -27.46 1.35 -22.86
CA LYS A 13 -27.69 0.14 -23.67
C LYS A 13 -26.43 -0.71 -23.76
N LYS A 14 -25.28 -0.11 -24.12
CA LYS A 14 -24.00 -0.82 -24.20
C LYS A 14 -23.56 -1.45 -22.86
N ARG A 15 -23.74 -0.75 -21.75
CA ARG A 15 -23.46 -1.32 -20.41
C ARG A 15 -24.35 -2.51 -20.07
N ARG A 16 -25.63 -2.47 -20.48
CA ARG A 16 -26.59 -3.57 -20.27
C ARG A 16 -26.21 -4.80 -21.09
N GLU A 17 -26.01 -4.63 -22.40
CA GLU A 17 -25.56 -5.70 -23.31
C GLU A 17 -24.28 -6.37 -22.78
N PHE A 18 -23.32 -5.57 -22.29
CA PHE A 18 -22.10 -6.12 -21.71
C PHE A 18 -22.36 -6.89 -20.40
N LYS A 19 -23.18 -6.33 -19.50
CA LYS A 19 -23.55 -7.00 -18.24
C LYS A 19 -24.24 -8.34 -18.49
N GLU A 20 -25.14 -8.39 -19.47
CA GLU A 20 -25.82 -9.63 -19.89
C GLU A 20 -24.81 -10.67 -20.42
N LYS A 21 -23.84 -10.24 -21.24
CA LYS A 21 -22.83 -11.14 -21.82
C LYS A 21 -21.80 -11.65 -20.80
N HIS A 22 -21.35 -10.82 -19.87
CA HIS A 22 -20.20 -11.11 -19.01
C HIS A 22 -20.53 -11.24 -17.51
N GLY A 23 -21.77 -11.01 -17.10
CA GLY A 23 -22.22 -11.10 -15.69
C GLY A 23 -21.88 -9.89 -14.82
N TYR A 24 -21.22 -8.86 -15.36
CA TYR A 24 -20.86 -7.63 -14.64
C TYR A 24 -20.86 -6.40 -15.54
N SER A 25 -21.08 -5.20 -14.97
CA SER A 25 -21.09 -3.94 -15.72
C SER A 25 -19.68 -3.41 -15.94
N LEU A 26 -19.31 -3.08 -17.18
CA LEU A 26 -18.14 -2.23 -17.45
C LEU A 26 -18.48 -0.77 -17.09
N CYS A 27 -17.76 -0.22 -16.11
CA CYS A 27 -17.43 1.19 -16.25
C CYS A 27 -16.51 1.35 -17.48
N ARG A 28 -16.59 2.50 -18.18
CA ARG A 28 -15.79 2.81 -19.38
C ARG A 28 -14.28 2.54 -19.21
N TYR A 29 -13.80 2.55 -17.97
CA TYR A 29 -12.40 2.32 -17.59
C TYR A 29 -11.95 0.86 -17.56
N TYR A 30 -12.85 -0.12 -17.67
CA TYR A 30 -12.48 -1.55 -17.55
C TYR A 30 -12.26 -2.24 -18.91
N ASP A 31 -12.69 -1.63 -20.01
CA ASP A 31 -12.66 -2.25 -21.35
C ASP A 31 -11.23 -2.32 -21.95
N ASN A 32 -10.27 -1.51 -21.45
CA ASN A 32 -8.89 -1.45 -21.98
C ASN A 32 -8.84 -1.46 -23.53
N GLN A 33 -9.78 -0.73 -24.16
CA GLN A 33 -9.95 -0.65 -25.61
C GLN A 33 -10.19 -2.01 -26.30
N GLY A 34 -10.90 -2.93 -25.64
CA GLY A 34 -11.20 -4.27 -26.15
C GLY A 34 -10.08 -5.30 -25.91
N LEU A 35 -8.94 -4.90 -25.33
CA LEU A 35 -7.83 -5.82 -25.08
C LEU A 35 -8.01 -6.68 -23.83
N ARG A 36 -9.07 -6.42 -23.05
CA ARG A 36 -9.32 -7.10 -21.78
C ARG A 36 -9.30 -8.62 -21.92
N ASP A 37 -10.07 -9.14 -22.87
CA ASP A 37 -10.19 -10.59 -23.05
C ASP A 37 -8.88 -11.22 -23.52
N ALA A 38 -8.10 -10.51 -24.35
CA ALA A 38 -6.79 -10.97 -24.81
C ALA A 38 -5.79 -11.08 -23.65
N VAL A 39 -5.75 -10.07 -22.76
CA VAL A 39 -4.87 -10.07 -21.57
C VAL A 39 -5.29 -11.18 -20.60
N LEU A 40 -6.59 -11.29 -20.29
CA LEU A 40 -7.08 -12.32 -19.39
C LEU A 40 -6.83 -13.73 -19.92
N LYS A 41 -7.06 -13.96 -21.21
CA LYS A 41 -6.80 -15.26 -21.84
C LYS A 41 -5.31 -15.61 -21.82
N ARG A 42 -4.43 -14.65 -22.12
CA ARG A 42 -2.96 -14.84 -22.03
C ARG A 42 -2.53 -15.23 -20.62
N ASP A 43 -3.10 -14.58 -19.60
CA ASP A 43 -2.75 -14.79 -18.20
C ASP A 43 -3.56 -15.93 -17.54
N ASN A 44 -4.22 -16.78 -18.32
CA ASN A 44 -5.07 -17.89 -17.85
C ASN A 44 -6.11 -17.49 -16.81
N TYR A 45 -6.68 -16.28 -16.94
CA TYR A 45 -7.65 -15.69 -16.03
C TYR A 45 -7.15 -15.66 -14.57
N ARG A 46 -5.84 -15.50 -14.37
CA ARG A 46 -5.19 -15.51 -13.06
C ARG A 46 -4.31 -14.28 -12.87
N CYS A 47 -4.16 -13.87 -11.62
CA CYS A 47 -3.18 -12.89 -11.21
C CYS A 47 -1.77 -13.41 -11.53
N VAL A 48 -1.01 -12.68 -12.34
CA VAL A 48 0.36 -13.10 -12.72
C VAL A 48 1.35 -13.11 -11.54
N GLU A 49 1.04 -12.37 -10.47
CA GLU A 49 1.90 -12.25 -9.29
C GLU A 49 1.63 -13.33 -8.23
N CYS A 50 0.36 -13.67 -7.98
CA CYS A 50 -0.03 -14.53 -6.86
C CYS A 50 -0.91 -15.71 -7.24
N GLY A 51 -1.21 -15.91 -8.52
CA GLY A 51 -1.96 -17.06 -9.03
C GLY A 51 -3.48 -17.07 -8.78
N MET A 52 -4.01 -16.11 -8.02
CA MET A 52 -5.44 -16.00 -7.72
C MET A 52 -6.29 -15.94 -8.98
N THR A 53 -7.36 -16.74 -9.06
CA THR A 53 -8.24 -16.79 -10.22
C THR A 53 -9.20 -15.60 -10.30
N ALA A 54 -9.72 -15.35 -11.50
CA ALA A 54 -10.79 -14.39 -11.72
C ALA A 54 -12.06 -14.74 -10.91
N GLU A 55 -12.35 -16.02 -10.72
CA GLU A 55 -13.51 -16.52 -9.93
C GLU A 55 -13.32 -16.26 -8.44
N GLU A 56 -12.16 -16.61 -7.88
CA GLU A 56 -11.78 -16.32 -6.49
C GLU A 56 -11.83 -14.82 -6.23
N HIS A 57 -11.31 -14.03 -7.16
CA HIS A 57 -11.33 -12.58 -7.10
C HIS A 57 -12.77 -12.04 -7.11
N LEU A 58 -13.62 -12.54 -8.01
CA LEU A 58 -15.00 -12.12 -8.09
C LEU A 58 -15.76 -12.44 -6.80
N LYS A 59 -15.58 -13.63 -6.24
CA LYS A 59 -16.18 -14.03 -4.96
C LYS A 59 -15.70 -13.16 -3.80
N LYS A 60 -14.41 -12.84 -3.77
CA LYS A 60 -13.79 -12.08 -2.66
C LYS A 60 -14.14 -10.59 -2.67
N TRP A 61 -14.22 -9.96 -3.84
CA TRP A 61 -14.38 -8.50 -3.95
C TRP A 61 -15.65 -8.04 -4.68
N GLY A 62 -16.50 -8.95 -5.15
CA GLY A 62 -17.72 -8.62 -5.87
C GLY A 62 -17.46 -7.91 -7.21
N ARG A 63 -16.25 -8.02 -7.76
CA ARG A 63 -15.86 -7.38 -9.03
C ARG A 63 -14.83 -8.20 -9.81
N PRO A 64 -14.76 -8.02 -11.13
CA PRO A 64 -13.80 -8.72 -11.99
C PRO A 64 -12.35 -8.42 -11.61
N ILE A 65 -11.48 -9.41 -11.86
CA ILE A 65 -10.02 -9.25 -11.74
C ILE A 65 -9.52 -8.11 -12.64
N THR A 66 -8.51 -7.38 -12.18
CA THR A 66 -8.08 -6.13 -12.81
C THR A 66 -6.96 -6.37 -13.83
N ILE A 67 -6.78 -5.38 -14.71
CA ILE A 67 -5.65 -5.32 -15.64
C ILE A 67 -4.85 -4.08 -15.29
N HIS A 68 -3.54 -4.24 -15.19
CA HIS A 68 -2.57 -3.22 -14.81
C HIS A 68 -1.68 -2.86 -16.01
N HIS A 69 -1.41 -1.56 -16.18
CA HIS A 69 -0.39 -1.06 -17.11
C HIS A 69 0.96 -1.01 -16.38
N LYS A 70 1.91 -1.87 -16.77
CA LYS A 70 3.22 -2.03 -16.11
C LYS A 70 4.00 -0.71 -16.03
N ASN A 71 3.96 0.10 -17.08
CA ASN A 71 4.62 1.40 -17.13
C ASN A 71 3.80 2.56 -16.55
N LYS A 72 2.62 2.29 -15.96
CA LYS A 72 1.68 3.29 -15.42
C LYS A 72 1.16 4.31 -16.45
N ASN A 73 1.44 4.12 -17.73
CA ASN A 73 0.93 4.96 -18.82
C ASN A 73 -0.33 4.31 -19.42
N HIS A 74 -1.51 4.78 -19.00
CA HIS A 74 -2.81 4.30 -19.49
C HIS A 74 -3.08 4.58 -20.99
N LYS A 75 -2.21 5.33 -21.68
CA LYS A 75 -2.28 5.51 -23.14
C LYS A 75 -1.49 4.43 -23.90
N ASP A 76 -0.55 3.74 -23.25
CA ASP A 76 0.24 2.67 -23.86
C ASP A 76 -0.50 1.34 -23.76
N ASN A 77 -1.34 1.05 -24.76
CA ASN A 77 -2.19 -0.13 -24.81
C ASN A 77 -1.56 -1.31 -25.56
N ARG A 78 -0.23 -1.43 -25.54
CA ARG A 78 0.43 -2.64 -26.03
C ARG A 78 0.16 -3.81 -25.08
N LEU A 79 -0.09 -5.00 -25.62
CA LEU A 79 -0.45 -6.18 -24.83
C LEU A 79 0.66 -6.53 -23.82
N GLU A 80 1.91 -6.34 -24.19
CA GLU A 80 3.11 -6.60 -23.40
C GLU A 80 3.21 -5.68 -22.17
N ASN A 81 2.64 -4.47 -22.27
CA ASN A 81 2.55 -3.48 -21.20
C ASN A 81 1.37 -3.74 -20.25
N MET A 82 0.49 -4.69 -20.55
CA MET A 82 -0.63 -5.04 -19.70
C MET A 82 -0.41 -6.36 -18.97
N GLU A 83 -0.96 -6.50 -17.77
CA GLU A 83 -0.96 -7.74 -17.00
C GLU A 83 -2.19 -7.87 -16.10
N THR A 84 -2.63 -9.10 -15.86
CA THR A 84 -3.75 -9.41 -14.97
C THR A 84 -3.28 -9.43 -13.52
N LEU A 85 -3.86 -8.60 -12.65
CA LEU A 85 -3.55 -8.56 -11.22
C LEU A 85 -4.81 -8.68 -10.38
N CYS A 86 -4.70 -9.30 -9.20
CA CYS A 86 -5.73 -9.17 -8.17
C CYS A 86 -5.65 -7.80 -7.50
N LEU A 87 -6.73 -7.34 -6.86
CA LEU A 87 -6.75 -6.03 -6.18
C LEU A 87 -5.61 -5.83 -5.17
N SER A 88 -5.23 -6.88 -4.44
CA SER A 88 -4.12 -6.80 -3.48
C SER A 88 -2.76 -6.60 -4.17
N CYS A 89 -2.48 -7.33 -5.25
CA CYS A 89 -1.23 -7.18 -6.01
C CYS A 89 -1.19 -5.85 -6.77
N HIS A 90 -2.31 -5.48 -7.39
CA HIS A 90 -2.47 -4.21 -8.09
C HIS A 90 -2.21 -3.03 -7.16
N GLY A 91 -2.85 -3.04 -5.98
CA GLY A 91 -2.64 -2.04 -4.94
C GLY A 91 -1.16 -1.88 -4.62
N ARG A 92 -0.45 -2.98 -4.34
CA ARG A 92 1.00 -2.95 -4.04
C ARG A 92 1.85 -2.29 -5.14
N LYS A 93 1.55 -2.53 -6.43
CA LYS A 93 2.27 -1.91 -7.56
C LYS A 93 1.91 -0.43 -7.77
N ASP A 94 0.69 -0.05 -7.40
CA ASP A 94 0.24 1.35 -7.47
C ASP A 94 0.82 2.21 -6.35
N ILE A 95 1.20 1.62 -5.20
CA ILE A 95 1.82 2.37 -4.12
C ILE A 95 3.08 3.06 -4.69
N SER A 96 3.05 4.38 -4.67
CA SER A 96 4.20 5.15 -5.13
C SER A 96 5.38 4.93 -4.18
N PRO A 97 6.63 4.87 -4.67
CA PRO A 97 7.79 4.65 -3.80
C PRO A 97 7.85 5.60 -2.60
N HIS A 98 7.43 6.87 -2.75
CA HIS A 98 7.35 7.84 -1.64
C HIS A 98 6.29 7.52 -0.56
N LEU A 99 5.38 6.57 -0.83
CA LEU A 99 4.41 6.02 0.12
C LEU A 99 4.88 4.66 0.70
N ILE A 100 5.82 3.98 0.03
CA ILE A 100 6.48 2.75 0.51
C ILE A 100 7.66 3.10 1.41
N GLU A 101 8.42 4.13 1.03
CA GLU A 101 9.44 4.73 1.86
C GLU A 101 8.73 5.29 3.10
N PRO A 102 8.97 4.68 4.27
CA PRO A 102 8.58 5.35 5.50
C PRO A 102 9.39 6.63 5.50
N LYS A 103 8.74 7.79 5.39
CA LYS A 103 9.39 9.09 5.57
C LYS A 103 10.25 8.95 6.82
N VAL A 104 11.55 8.80 6.64
CA VAL A 104 12.45 8.61 7.77
C VAL A 104 12.25 9.86 8.59
N PRO A 105 11.79 9.76 9.85
CA PRO A 105 11.60 10.93 10.67
C PRO A 105 12.89 11.71 10.67
N ARG A 106 12.80 13.03 10.50
CA ARG A 106 13.95 13.93 10.66
C ARG A 106 14.69 13.64 11.98
N PHE A 107 13.97 13.17 12.98
CA PHE A 107 14.43 12.85 14.34
C PHE A 107 14.86 11.38 14.53
N LYS A 108 15.17 10.62 13.46
CA LYS A 108 15.54 9.20 13.59
C LYS A 108 16.65 9.00 14.63
N GLN A 109 17.70 9.81 14.58
CA GLN A 109 18.87 9.64 15.43
C GLN A 109 18.55 9.93 16.89
N GLU A 110 17.76 10.97 17.14
CA GLU A 110 17.30 11.41 18.45
C GLU A 110 16.34 10.38 19.06
N ILE A 111 15.41 9.82 18.28
CA ILE A 111 14.53 8.73 18.71
C ILE A 111 15.35 7.50 19.11
N ILE A 112 16.35 7.13 18.31
CA ILE A 112 17.25 6.01 18.62
C ILE A 112 18.04 6.28 19.91
N TRP A 113 18.53 7.50 20.10
CA TRP A 113 19.24 7.91 21.31
C TRP A 113 18.35 7.81 22.53
N LEU A 114 17.18 8.48 22.54
CA LEU A 114 16.24 8.40 23.66
C LEU A 114 15.91 6.95 23.99
N ARG A 115 15.64 6.12 22.97
CA ARG A 115 15.36 4.70 23.23
C ARG A 115 16.55 3.94 23.81
N ALA A 116 17.77 4.24 23.34
CA ALA A 116 18.99 3.64 23.87
C ALA A 116 19.27 4.08 25.31
N PHE A 117 18.93 5.31 25.68
CA PHE A 117 19.06 5.84 27.05
C PHE A 117 17.99 5.33 28.03
N GLY A 118 16.97 4.62 27.55
CA GLY A 118 16.00 3.94 28.43
C GLY A 118 14.59 4.55 28.41
N PHE A 119 14.38 5.64 27.69
CA PHE A 119 13.05 6.24 27.54
C PHE A 119 12.06 5.25 26.93
N SER A 120 10.83 5.27 27.45
CA SER A 120 9.74 4.42 26.97
C SER A 120 9.26 4.87 25.59
N ILE A 121 8.44 4.04 24.93
CA ILE A 121 7.89 4.38 23.62
C ILE A 121 6.91 5.55 23.77
N GLU A 122 6.20 5.58 24.89
CA GLU A 122 5.27 6.60 25.33
C GLU A 122 5.99 7.94 25.54
N ASP A 123 7.10 7.96 26.31
CA ASP A 123 7.88 9.20 26.54
C ASP A 123 8.37 9.83 25.22
N ILE A 124 8.86 8.99 24.31
CA ILE A 124 9.36 9.43 23.00
C ILE A 124 8.21 9.94 22.13
N ALA A 125 7.05 9.28 22.19
CA ALA A 125 5.86 9.69 21.45
C ALA A 125 5.37 11.06 21.95
N ASP A 126 5.29 11.25 23.26
CA ASP A 126 4.84 12.50 23.87
C ASP A 126 5.83 13.65 23.57
N TYR A 127 7.14 13.40 23.69
CA TYR A 127 8.18 14.41 23.44
C TYR A 127 8.15 14.98 22.02
N PHE A 128 7.96 14.13 21.01
CA PHE A 128 7.91 14.55 19.60
C PHE A 128 6.50 14.79 19.07
N ASN A 129 5.47 14.66 19.92
CA ASN A 129 4.06 14.72 19.52
C ASN A 129 3.73 13.74 18.36
N PHE A 130 4.15 12.49 18.53
CA PHE A 130 3.87 11.38 17.62
C PHE A 130 2.86 10.40 18.22
N SER A 131 2.27 9.54 17.40
CA SER A 131 1.50 8.41 17.92
C SER A 131 2.43 7.30 18.42
N VAL A 132 2.10 6.70 19.56
CA VAL A 132 2.81 5.54 20.13
C VAL A 132 2.99 4.42 19.09
N ALA A 133 1.95 4.16 18.29
CA ALA A 133 1.98 3.14 17.24
C ALA A 133 3.01 3.45 16.12
N ALA A 134 3.25 4.71 15.80
CA ALA A 134 4.27 5.09 14.83
C ALA A 134 5.67 4.88 15.40
N VAL A 135 5.91 5.36 16.62
CA VAL A 135 7.19 5.21 17.32
C VAL A 135 7.55 3.74 17.52
N TRP A 136 6.59 2.90 17.93
CA TRP A 136 6.77 1.46 18.05
C TRP A 136 7.19 0.82 16.71
N LYS A 137 6.50 1.15 15.61
CA LYS A 137 6.84 0.61 14.27
C LYS A 137 8.25 1.03 13.83
N TRP A 138 8.66 2.25 14.13
CA TRP A 138 9.99 2.74 13.79
C TRP A 138 11.07 2.07 14.63
N LEU A 139 10.92 2.03 15.95
CA LEU A 139 11.88 1.41 16.86
C LEU A 139 12.02 -0.10 16.62
N LYS A 140 10.92 -0.79 16.29
CA LYS A 140 10.99 -2.20 15.87
C LYS A 140 11.83 -2.39 14.60
N ARG A 141 11.79 -1.44 13.67
CA ARG A 141 12.63 -1.46 12.46
C ARG A 141 14.09 -1.11 12.76
N TRP A 142 14.33 -0.23 13.72
CA TRP A 142 15.66 0.30 14.06
C TRP A 142 16.32 -0.40 15.26
N GLU A 143 15.77 -1.52 15.74
CA GLU A 143 16.28 -2.26 16.89
C GLU A 143 17.79 -2.55 16.82
N PRO A 144 18.37 -2.97 15.68
CA PRO A 144 19.83 -3.16 15.59
C PRO A 144 20.64 -1.87 15.82
N GLU A 145 20.11 -0.71 15.42
CA GLU A 145 20.77 0.59 15.60
C GLU A 145 20.66 1.07 17.05
N VAL A 146 19.52 0.82 17.70
CA VAL A 146 19.30 1.09 19.13
C VAL A 146 20.27 0.28 19.98
N GLU A 147 20.41 -1.01 19.71
CA GLU A 147 21.30 -1.88 20.49
C GLU A 147 22.77 -1.49 20.30
N LYS A 148 23.17 -1.19 19.05
CA LYS A 148 24.50 -0.65 18.77
C LYS A 148 24.78 0.65 19.52
N MET A 149 23.77 1.49 19.71
CA MET A 149 23.89 2.73 20.46
C MET A 149 24.03 2.47 21.96
N ARG A 150 23.25 1.54 22.53
CA ARG A 150 23.35 1.13 23.95
C ARG A 150 24.75 0.69 24.32
N LEU A 151 25.38 -0.13 23.46
CA LEU A 151 26.76 -0.60 23.66
C LEU A 151 27.81 0.52 23.66
N LYS A 152 27.48 1.71 23.15
CA LYS A 152 28.37 2.88 23.14
C LYS A 152 28.14 3.80 24.33
N VAL A 153 27.05 3.64 25.06
CA VAL A 153 26.76 4.47 26.24
C VAL A 153 27.61 3.92 27.40
N PRO A 154 28.50 4.73 28.02
CA PRO A 154 29.27 4.28 29.16
C PRO A 154 28.35 3.80 30.29
N GLU A 155 28.70 2.67 30.92
CA GLU A 155 27.89 2.04 31.98
C GLU A 155 27.56 2.99 33.14
N VAL A 156 28.41 4.00 33.36
CA VAL A 156 28.23 5.08 34.36
C VAL A 156 26.98 5.94 34.07
N MET A 157 26.66 6.21 32.79
CA MET A 157 25.49 7.01 32.40
C MET A 157 24.18 6.25 32.65
N MET A 158 24.16 4.93 32.45
CA MET A 158 22.97 4.09 32.72
C MET A 158 22.65 3.99 34.23
N ARG A 159 23.62 4.19 35.12
CA ARG A 159 23.44 4.08 36.58
C ARG A 159 23.00 5.40 37.25
N LEU A 160 23.10 6.54 36.58
CA LEU A 160 22.76 7.84 37.18
C LEU A 160 21.24 8.05 37.32
N GLU A 161 20.42 7.41 36.49
CA GLU A 161 18.96 7.61 36.52
C GLU A 161 18.22 6.79 37.59
N HIS A 162 18.77 5.66 38.04
CA HIS A 162 18.16 4.90 39.15
C HIS A 162 18.27 5.64 40.50
N LYS A 163 19.16 6.64 40.62
CA LYS A 163 19.29 7.46 41.84
C LYS A 163 18.57 8.80 41.75
N ALA A 164 18.35 9.35 40.56
CA ALA A 164 17.67 10.63 40.39
C ALA A 164 16.14 10.54 40.56
N VAL A 165 15.54 9.36 40.35
CA VAL A 165 14.09 9.14 40.56
C VAL A 165 13.77 8.77 42.03
N ILE A 166 14.73 8.26 42.80
CA ILE A 166 14.52 7.86 44.20
C ILE A 166 14.77 9.02 45.18
N ASN A 167 15.44 10.10 44.76
CA ASN A 167 15.85 11.20 45.64
C ASN A 167 15.15 12.55 45.36
N ASN A 168 14.12 12.59 44.52
CA ASN A 168 13.19 13.72 44.48
C ASN A 168 11.89 13.29 45.18
N GLU A 169 11.93 13.45 46.52
CA GLU A 169 10.83 13.55 47.50
C GLU A 169 9.52 12.77 47.26
#